data_AF-A0A1Y4V3F2-F1
#
_entry.id   AF-A0A1Y4V3F2-F1
#
_cell.length_a   1.000
_cell.length_b   1.000
_cell.length_c   1.000
_cell.angle_alpha   90.00
_cell.angle_beta   90.00
_cell.angle_gamma   90.00
#
_symmetry.space_group_name_H-M   'P 1'
#
loop_
_entity.id
_entity.type
_entity.pdbx_description
1 polymer ?
#
loop_
_entity_poly.entity_id
_entity_poly.type
_entity_poly.pdbx_seq_one_letter_code
_entity_poly.pdbx_strand_id
1 'polypeptide(L)' 'MEKEIVVDEKYQTTKLFDMMKVGIIYKVPFEESRHNGIKSEAVRRNREARLVNKLKANIDLMFRVSKTAYPGYTSIIRLK' A
#
# COMPACT_ATOMS: atom_id res chain seq x y z
N MET A 1 1.04 12.72 -7.69
CA MET A 1 2.10 12.11 -8.53
C MET A 1 1.93 10.60 -8.48
N GLU A 2 2.01 9.92 -9.62
CA GLU A 2 1.80 8.47 -9.73
C GLU A 2 3.11 7.77 -10.11
N LYS A 3 3.30 6.53 -9.65
CA LYS A 3 4.42 5.66 -10.02
C LYS A 3 3.90 4.26 -10.30
N GLU A 4 4.38 3.66 -11.38
CA GLU A 4 4.12 2.26 -11.70
C GLU A 4 5.27 1.39 -11.20
N ILE A 5 4.90 0.26 -10.60
CA ILE A 5 5.84 -0.73 -10.09
C ILE A 5 5.91 -1.88 -11.08
N VAL A 6 7.11 -2.12 -11.59
CA VAL A 6 7.41 -3.32 -12.36
C VAL A 6 7.53 -4.49 -11.37
N VAL A 7 6.84 -5.59 -11.68
CA VAL A 7 6.93 -6.81 -10.88
C VAL A 7 7.90 -7.76 -11.57
N ASP A 8 9.08 -7.89 -10.97
CA ASP A 8 10.14 -8.81 -11.35
C ASP A 8 10.45 -9.78 -10.19
N GLU A 9 11.49 -10.59 -10.33
CA GLU A 9 11.94 -11.53 -9.28
C GLU A 9 12.40 -10.85 -7.98
N LYS A 10 12.73 -9.55 -8.04
CA LYS A 10 13.19 -8.77 -6.89
C LYS A 10 12.03 -8.08 -6.17
N TYR A 11 10.82 -8.12 -6.74
CA TYR A 11 9.63 -7.54 -6.14
C TYR A 11 9.33 -8.20 -4.79
N GLN A 12 9.21 -7.35 -3.76
CA GLN A 12 8.74 -7.76 -2.44
C GLN A 12 7.74 -6.73 -1.93
N THR A 13 6.57 -7.19 -1.52
CA THR A 13 5.51 -6.32 -0.99
C THR A 13 6.01 -5.48 0.18
N THR A 14 6.79 -6.04 1.10
CA THR A 14 7.35 -5.28 2.24
C THR A 14 8.25 -4.12 1.79
N LYS A 15 9.20 -4.40 0.88
CA LYS A 15 10.11 -3.39 0.33
C LYS A 15 9.37 -2.27 -0.40
N LEU A 16 8.28 -2.60 -1.10
CA LEU A 16 7.42 -1.60 -1.74
C LEU A 16 6.92 -0.59 -0.69
N PHE A 17 6.38 -1.05 0.44
CA PHE A 17 5.87 -0.14 1.47
C PHE A 17 6.98 0.68 2.15
N ASP A 18 8.19 0.13 2.29
CA ASP A 18 9.34 0.85 2.88
C ASP A 18 9.79 2.03 2.01
N MET A 19 9.69 1.91 0.68
CA MET A 19 10.05 2.98 -0.26
C MET A 19 8.93 3.99 -0.53
N MET A 20 7.73 3.80 0.03
CA MET A 20 6.59 4.69 -0.23
C MET A 20 6.76 6.05 0.43
N LYS A 21 6.65 7.10 -0.40
CA LYS A 21 6.54 8.50 0.05
C LYS A 21 5.06 8.90 0.22
N VAL A 22 4.82 9.83 1.14
CA VAL A 22 3.47 10.37 1.41
C VAL A 22 2.93 11.10 0.18
N GLY A 23 1.66 10.87 -0.16
CA GLY A 23 0.98 11.55 -1.26
C GLY A 23 1.30 11.05 -2.67
N ILE A 24 2.19 10.05 -2.81
CA ILE A 24 2.46 9.39 -4.10
C ILE A 24 1.61 8.12 -4.19
N ILE A 25 0.95 7.94 -5.34
CA ILE A 25 0.20 6.73 -5.67
C ILE A 25 1.15 5.75 -6.36
N TYR A 26 1.24 4.55 -5.83
CA TYR A 26 2.01 3.45 -6.40
C TYR A 26 1.02 2.43 -7.00
N LYS A 27 1.19 2.11 -8.28
CA LYS A 27 0.34 1.18 -9.03
C LYS A 27 1.12 -0.09 -9.32
N VAL A 28 0.63 -1.21 -8.81
CA VAL A 28 1.20 -2.55 -9.04
C VAL A 28 0.26 -3.29 -9.98
N PRO A 29 0.73 -3.93 -11.08
CA PRO A 29 -0.12 -4.75 -11.94
C PRO A 29 -0.95 -5.74 -11.13
N PHE A 30 -2.26 -5.78 -11.41
CA PHE A 30 -3.19 -6.57 -10.63
C PHE A 30 -2.97 -8.06 -10.85
N GLU A 31 -2.85 -8.78 -9.75
CA GLU A 31 -2.93 -10.23 -9.65
C GLU A 31 -3.53 -10.50 -8.28
N GLU A 32 -4.42 -11.49 -8.16
CA GLU A 32 -5.27 -11.66 -6.96
C GLU A 32 -4.46 -12.01 -5.71
N SER A 33 -3.50 -12.94 -5.82
CA SER A 33 -2.62 -13.33 -4.71
C SER A 33 -1.79 -12.13 -4.23
N ARG A 34 -1.21 -11.38 -5.16
CA ARG A 34 -0.45 -10.16 -4.88
C ARG A 34 -1.30 -9.07 -4.25
N HIS A 35 -2.52 -8.87 -4.74
CA HIS A 35 -3.46 -7.92 -4.17
C HIS A 35 -3.76 -8.26 -2.71
N ASN A 36 -4.00 -9.53 -2.40
CA ASN A 36 -4.26 -10.00 -1.05
C ASN A 36 -3.04 -9.82 -0.14
N GLY A 37 -1.83 -10.06 -0.66
CA GLY A 37 -0.57 -9.78 0.04
C GLY A 37 -0.38 -8.29 0.36
N ILE A 38 -0.60 -7.41 -0.64
CA ILE A 38 -0.54 -5.95 -0.48
C ILE A 38 -1.57 -5.47 0.56
N LYS A 39 -2.80 -5.97 0.49
CA LYS A 39 -3.87 -5.61 1.43
C LYS A 39 -3.50 -6.01 2.86
N SER A 40 -3.01 -7.23 3.05
CA SER A 40 -2.59 -7.75 4.35
C SER A 40 -1.45 -6.92 4.96
N GLU A 41 -0.46 -6.55 4.15
CA GLU A 41 0.66 -5.71 4.59
C GLU A 41 0.21 -4.29 4.97
N ALA A 42 -0.71 -3.68 4.20
CA ALA A 42 -1.30 -2.39 4.55
C ALA A 42 -2.05 -2.45 5.88
N VAL A 43 -2.83 -3.51 6.13
CA VAL A 43 -3.53 -3.71 7.41
C VAL A 43 -2.53 -3.84 8.56
N ARG A 44 -1.46 -4.64 8.39
CA ARG A 44 -0.40 -4.80 9.40
C ARG A 44 0.24 -3.46 9.76
N ARG A 45 0.68 -2.69 8.77
CA ARG A 45 1.32 -1.37 9.01
C ARG A 45 0.37 -0.34 9.59
N ASN A 46 -0.91 -0.35 9.20
CA ASN A 46 -1.93 0.49 9.82
C ASN A 46 -2.13 0.14 11.30
N ARG A 47 -2.15 -1.16 11.65
CA ARG A 47 -2.21 -1.61 13.05
C ARG A 47 -1.00 -1.14 13.83
N GLU A 48 0.21 -1.35 13.31
CA GLU A 48 1.45 -0.90 13.96
C GLU A 48 1.47 0.61 14.17
N ALA A 49 1.05 1.40 13.17
CA ALA A 49 0.97 2.84 13.29
C ALA A 49 -0.02 3.31 14.37
N ARG A 50 -1.08 2.55 14.65
CA ARG A 50 -1.97 2.80 15.81
C ARG A 50 -1.28 2.47 17.13
N LEU A 51 -0.58 1.34 17.20
CA LEU A 51 0.14 0.93 18.43
C LEU A 51 1.20 1.94 18.85
N VAL A 52 1.87 2.60 17.89
CA VAL A 52 2.86 3.65 18.17
C VAL A 52 2.26 5.08 18.19
N ASN A 53 0.94 5.22 18.30
CA ASN A 53 0.20 6.49 18.36
C ASN A 53 0.44 7.46 17.18
N LYS A 54 0.92 6.97 16.03
CA LYS A 54 1.00 7.76 14.79
C LYS A 54 -0.38 7.97 14.16
N LEU A 55 -1.30 7.02 14.37
CA LEU A 55 -2.72 7.14 14.01
C LEU A 55 -3.52 7.31 15.30
N LYS A 56 -4.28 8.41 15.41
CA LYS A 56 -5.00 8.77 16.64
C LYS A 56 -6.43 8.22 16.63
N ALA A 57 -7.10 8.24 15.48
CA ALA A 57 -8.46 7.74 15.33
C ALA A 57 -8.49 6.36 14.65
N ASN A 58 -9.51 5.57 14.93
CA ASN A 58 -9.70 4.27 14.26
C ASN A 58 -9.89 4.41 12.74
N ILE A 59 -10.49 5.51 12.30
CA ILE A 59 -10.71 5.83 10.88
C ILE A 59 -9.44 6.28 10.16
N ASP A 60 -8.40 6.67 10.90
CA ASP A 60 -7.13 7.08 10.31
C ASP A 60 -6.44 5.88 9.66
N LEU A 61 -5.80 6.12 8.52
CA LEU A 61 -5.00 5.15 7.80
C LEU A 61 -3.63 5.75 7.48
N MET A 62 -2.60 4.93 7.64
CA MET A 62 -1.25 5.20 7.15
C MET A 62 -1.17 4.86 5.65
N PHE A 63 -1.74 3.72 5.27
CA PHE A 63 -1.79 3.23 3.89
C PHE A 63 -3.21 2.89 3.47
N ARG A 64 -3.59 3.28 2.25
CA ARG A 64 -4.86 2.92 1.61
C ARG A 64 -4.57 2.15 0.32
N VAL A 65 -5.28 1.04 0.14
CA VAL A 65 -5.17 0.15 -1.02
C VAL A 65 -6.51 0.16 -1.77
N SER A 66 -6.48 0.21 -3.10
CA SER A 66 -7.67 0.09 -3.94
C SER A 66 -7.39 -0.73 -5.20
N LYS A 67 -8.35 -1.59 -5.56
CA LYS A 67 -8.38 -2.32 -6.84
C LYS A 67 -9.29 -1.68 -7.90
N THR A 68 -10.09 -0.69 -7.50
CA THR A 68 -11.12 -0.08 -8.36
C THR A 68 -10.72 1.31 -8.86
N ALA A 69 -9.84 2.01 -8.14
CA ALA A 69 -9.42 3.36 -8.51
C ALA A 69 -8.61 3.38 -9.83
N TYR A 70 -7.86 2.30 -10.11
CA TYR A 70 -7.06 2.14 -11.32
C TYR A 70 -7.28 0.73 -11.86
N PRO A 71 -8.22 0.54 -12.82
CA PRO A 71 -8.50 -0.77 -13.40
C PRO A 71 -7.23 -1.44 -13.96
N GLY A 72 -7.06 -2.74 -13.71
CA GLY A 72 -5.86 -3.49 -14.08
C GLY A 72 -4.69 -3.36 -13.09
N TYR A 73 -4.83 -2.56 -12.03
CA TYR A 73 -3.80 -2.36 -11.02
C TYR A 73 -4.34 -2.50 -9.59
N THR A 74 -3.46 -2.90 -8.67
CA THR A 74 -3.59 -2.59 -7.25
C THR A 74 -2.89 -1.26 -6.99
N SER A 75 -3.66 -0.25 -6.63
CA SER A 75 -3.14 1.07 -6.24
C SER A 75 -2.94 1.16 -4.74
N ILE A 76 -1.85 1.80 -4.32
CA ILE A 76 -1.50 2.01 -2.92
C ILE A 76 -1.08 3.47 -2.75
N ILE A 77 -1.63 4.14 -1.74
CA ILE A 77 -1.20 5.49 -1.35
C ILE A 77 -0.84 5.51 0.14
N ARG A 78 0.27 6.16 0.46
CA ARG A 78 0.64 6.50 1.82
C ARG A 78 0.08 7.87 2.17
N LEU A 79 -0.72 7.94 3.23
CA LEU A 79 -1.47 9.14 3.64
C LEU A 79 -0.78 9.94 4.74
N LYS A 80 0.05 9.30 5.57
CA LYS A 80 0.75 9.92 6.71
C LYS A 80 2.20 9.45 6.81
#